data_AF-A0A7V0U4F6-F1
#
_entry.id   AF-A0A7V0U4F6-F1
#
_cell.length_a   1.000
_cell.length_b   1.000
_cell.length_c   1.000
_cell.angle_alpha   90.00
_cell.angle_beta   90.00
_cell.angle_gamma   90.00
#
_symmetry.space_group_name_H-M   'P 1'
#
loop_
_entity.id
_entity.type
_entity.pdbx_description
1 polymer ?
#
loop_
_entity_poly.entity_id
_entity_poly.type
_entity_poly.pdbx_seq_one_letter_code
_entity_poly.pdbx_strand_id
1 'polypeptide(L)'
;MFEIPAKIKTWQMVKPGELQLTEVDMPTINQGEVCVKIAGCGICHTDLGFFYDGVPTVCPPPLTLGHEISGTVIGGDAEMIGKEVIIPAVMPCNECPICKAGRGNRCLNQKMPGNSIGIYGGFSSHIVVPTAGLCVIANRGERPLSHYAVIADAATTPYQAAIRAELDKPYFPDGDLVIVTGAGGGVGTYMTQIAKAMGARAVVAIDI
;
A
#
# COMPACT_ATOMS: atom_id res chain seq x y z
N MET A 1 8.53 9.59 24.81
CA MET A 1 9.15 8.57 23.95
C MET A 1 8.07 7.52 23.70
N PHE A 2 7.84 7.12 22.45
CA PHE A 2 6.86 6.07 22.17
C PHE A 2 7.40 4.73 22.69
N GLU A 3 6.54 3.91 23.29
CA GLU A 3 6.90 2.57 23.73
C GLU A 3 6.72 1.58 22.57
N ILE A 4 7.77 0.85 22.23
CA ILE A 4 7.74 -0.22 21.22
C ILE A 4 7.34 -1.51 21.94
N PRO A 5 6.24 -2.17 21.57
CA PRO A 5 5.81 -3.39 22.27
C PRO A 5 6.74 -4.56 21.94
N ALA A 6 6.89 -5.49 22.89
CA ALA A 6 7.66 -6.72 22.69
C ALA A 6 7.00 -7.68 21.69
N LYS A 7 5.67 -7.60 21.55
CA LYS A 7 4.85 -8.45 20.68
C LYS A 7 3.98 -7.63 19.74
N ILE A 8 3.74 -8.15 18.55
CA ILE A 8 2.81 -7.63 17.55
C ILE A 8 1.58 -8.53 17.54
N LYS A 9 0.42 -7.96 17.89
CA LYS A 9 -0.88 -8.62 17.65
C LYS A 9 -1.23 -8.55 16.16
N THR A 10 -1.61 -9.67 15.55
CA THR A 10 -1.83 -9.80 14.11
C THR A 10 -2.87 -10.86 13.74
N TRP A 11 -3.60 -10.65 12.64
CA TRP A 11 -4.37 -11.69 11.96
C TRP A 11 -3.49 -12.37 10.91
N GLN A 12 -3.05 -13.58 11.20
CA GLN A 12 -2.13 -14.33 10.37
C GLN A 12 -2.87 -15.40 9.56
N MET A 13 -2.66 -15.42 8.24
CA MET A 13 -3.05 -16.53 7.39
C MET A 13 -2.11 -17.70 7.68
N VAL A 14 -2.61 -18.71 8.40
CA VAL A 14 -1.83 -19.91 8.75
C VAL A 14 -1.76 -20.90 7.59
N LYS A 15 -2.77 -20.88 6.73
CA LYS A 15 -2.84 -21.52 5.41
C LYS A 15 -3.93 -20.80 4.58
N PRO A 16 -3.97 -20.97 3.23
CA PRO A 16 -5.03 -20.39 2.42
C PRO A 16 -6.43 -20.74 2.97
N GLY A 17 -7.30 -19.75 3.06
CA GLY A 17 -8.66 -19.89 3.59
C GLY A 17 -8.78 -19.88 5.13
N GLU A 18 -7.67 -19.78 5.88
CA GLU A 18 -7.70 -19.79 7.35
C GLU A 18 -6.87 -18.64 7.97
N LEU A 19 -7.55 -17.74 8.69
CA LEU A 19 -6.94 -16.67 9.50
C LEU A 19 -7.01 -17.02 10.99
N GLN A 20 -5.93 -16.72 11.71
CA GLN A 20 -5.87 -16.81 13.16
C GLN A 20 -5.36 -15.51 13.77
N LEU A 21 -6.04 -15.03 14.80
CA LEU A 21 -5.53 -13.95 15.64
C LEU A 21 -4.42 -14.50 16.54
N THR A 22 -3.23 -13.93 16.43
CA THR A 22 -2.04 -14.38 17.16
C THR A 22 -1.15 -13.20 17.57
N GLU A 23 -0.09 -13.49 18.31
CA GLU A 23 0.97 -12.56 18.67
C GLU A 23 2.32 -13.09 18.19
N VAL A 24 3.10 -12.23 17.53
CA VAL A 24 4.46 -12.55 17.08
C VAL A 24 5.47 -11.62 17.76
N ASP A 25 6.73 -12.04 17.86
CA ASP A 25 7.79 -11.16 18.39
C ASP A 25 7.98 -9.93 17.50
N MET A 26 8.19 -8.78 18.13
CA MET A 26 8.62 -7.57 17.43
C MET A 26 9.98 -7.84 16.78
N PRO A 27 10.12 -7.71 15.45
CA PRO A 27 11.42 -7.87 14.82
C PRO A 27 12.37 -6.73 15.21
N THR A 28 13.67 -7.00 15.12
CA THR A 28 14.70 -5.97 15.24
C THR A 28 14.46 -4.85 14.22
N ILE A 29 14.44 -3.61 14.67
CA ILE A 29 14.40 -2.43 13.80
C ILE A 29 15.83 -2.14 13.38
N ASN A 30 16.20 -2.44 12.14
CA ASN A 30 17.56 -2.23 11.64
C ASN A 30 17.78 -0.77 11.23
N GLN A 31 19.04 -0.42 10.96
CA GLN A 31 19.37 0.88 10.38
C GLN A 31 18.65 1.07 9.03
N GLY A 32 18.00 2.22 8.85
CA GLY A 32 17.21 2.52 7.64
C GLY A 32 15.81 1.91 7.65
N GLU A 33 15.37 1.37 8.79
CA GLU A 33 14.00 0.91 9.02
C GLU A 33 13.31 1.75 10.10
N VAL A 34 11.98 1.68 10.09
CA VAL A 34 11.13 2.26 11.12
C VAL A 34 10.07 1.27 11.57
N CYS A 35 9.67 1.37 12.83
CA CYS A 35 8.47 0.72 13.34
C CYS A 35 7.28 1.69 13.23
N VAL A 36 6.23 1.26 12.55
CA VAL A 36 4.98 2.00 12.39
C VAL A 36 3.92 1.34 13.26
N LYS A 37 3.30 2.11 14.15
CA LYS A 37 2.04 1.75 14.80
C LYS A 37 0.91 1.97 13.81
N ILE A 38 0.25 0.88 13.40
CA ILE A 38 -0.76 0.90 12.34
C ILE A 38 -2.03 1.56 12.88
N ALA A 39 -2.53 2.55 12.14
CA ALA A 39 -3.82 3.19 12.41
C ALA A 39 -4.94 2.50 11.62
N GLY A 40 -4.64 2.02 10.41
CA GLY A 40 -5.55 1.22 9.61
C GLY A 40 -4.83 0.52 8.47
N CYS A 41 -5.41 -0.61 8.05
CA CYS A 41 -5.06 -1.31 6.83
C CYS A 41 -6.31 -1.49 5.98
N GLY A 42 -6.26 -1.10 4.71
CA GLY A 42 -7.31 -1.42 3.75
C GLY A 42 -7.30 -2.90 3.38
N ILE A 43 -8.43 -3.39 2.88
CA ILE A 43 -8.58 -4.75 2.35
C ILE A 43 -8.66 -4.64 0.84
N CYS A 44 -7.68 -5.21 0.14
CA CYS A 44 -7.63 -5.21 -1.31
C CYS A 44 -7.98 -6.60 -1.85
N HIS A 45 -8.46 -6.65 -3.09
CA HIS A 45 -8.74 -7.92 -3.76
C HIS A 45 -7.48 -8.79 -3.92
N THR A 46 -6.28 -8.19 -3.88
CA THR A 46 -5.02 -8.93 -3.83
C THR A 46 -4.91 -9.79 -2.57
N ASP A 47 -5.40 -9.32 -1.41
CA ASP A 47 -5.44 -10.14 -0.18
C ASP A 47 -6.35 -11.37 -0.37
N LEU A 48 -7.50 -11.18 -1.04
CA LEU A 48 -8.41 -12.28 -1.39
C LEU A 48 -7.76 -13.24 -2.39
N GLY A 49 -6.97 -12.74 -3.33
CA GLY A 49 -6.22 -13.56 -4.27
C GLY A 49 -5.25 -14.51 -3.57
N PHE A 50 -4.51 -14.02 -2.57
CA PHE A 50 -3.63 -14.84 -1.74
C PHE A 50 -4.41 -15.80 -0.84
N PHE A 51 -5.54 -15.33 -0.29
CA PHE A 51 -6.29 -16.08 0.71
C PHE A 51 -7.18 -17.18 0.13
N TYR A 52 -7.85 -16.93 -1.01
CA TYR A 52 -8.87 -17.81 -1.60
C TYR A 52 -8.50 -18.31 -3.01
N ASP A 53 -7.93 -17.45 -3.86
CA ASP A 53 -7.83 -17.75 -5.30
C ASP A 53 -6.56 -18.50 -5.70
N GLY A 54 -5.72 -18.87 -4.71
CA GLY A 54 -4.50 -19.64 -4.94
C GLY A 54 -3.39 -18.85 -5.62
N VAL A 55 -3.45 -17.52 -5.60
CA VAL A 55 -2.35 -16.68 -6.07
C VAL A 55 -1.12 -16.95 -5.18
N PRO A 56 0.03 -17.34 -5.75
CA PRO A 56 1.22 -17.64 -4.95
C PRO A 56 1.76 -16.39 -4.24
N THR A 57 2.12 -16.55 -2.97
CA THR A 57 2.87 -15.56 -2.20
C THR A 57 4.37 -15.82 -2.31
N VAL A 58 5.19 -14.79 -2.14
CA VAL A 58 6.66 -14.92 -2.09
C VAL A 58 7.09 -15.62 -0.80
N CYS A 59 6.55 -15.19 0.35
CA CYS A 59 6.72 -15.86 1.62
C CYS A 59 5.53 -16.81 1.85
N PRO A 60 5.76 -18.11 2.14
CA PRO A 60 4.65 -19.03 2.41
C PRO A 60 4.01 -18.72 3.78
N PRO A 61 2.76 -19.17 4.02
CA PRO A 61 2.17 -19.18 5.34
C PRO A 61 3.07 -19.88 6.38
N PRO A 62 3.06 -19.44 7.65
CA PRO A 62 2.16 -18.44 8.22
C PRO A 62 2.53 -16.99 7.82
N LEU A 63 1.55 -16.23 7.32
CA LEU A 63 1.75 -14.90 6.73
C LEU A 63 0.65 -13.93 7.14
N THR A 64 1.00 -12.78 7.70
CA THR A 64 0.03 -11.70 7.89
C THR A 64 -0.16 -10.98 6.57
N LEU A 65 -1.38 -10.91 6.04
CA LEU A 65 -1.70 -10.18 4.80
C LEU A 65 -1.85 -8.66 5.02
N GLY A 66 -2.22 -7.93 3.96
CA GLY A 66 -2.48 -6.49 3.98
C GLY A 66 -1.28 -5.64 3.54
N HIS A 67 -1.50 -4.82 2.51
CA HIS A 67 -0.50 -3.88 1.95
C HIS A 67 -0.99 -2.44 1.82
N GLU A 68 -2.20 -2.14 2.26
CA GLU A 68 -2.76 -0.79 2.24
C GLU A 68 -2.64 -0.13 3.61
N ILE A 69 -1.47 0.40 4.00
CA ILE A 69 -1.20 0.73 5.41
C ILE A 69 -1.01 2.23 5.64
N SER A 70 -1.62 2.74 6.71
CA SER A 70 -1.32 4.05 7.29
C SER A 70 -1.09 3.94 8.80
N GLY A 71 -0.25 4.81 9.35
CA GLY A 71 0.08 4.77 10.76
C GLY A 71 1.06 5.85 11.21
N THR A 72 1.53 5.72 12.44
CA THR A 72 2.48 6.67 13.05
C THR A 72 3.81 5.96 13.29
N VAL A 73 4.92 6.59 12.90
CA VAL A 73 6.26 6.07 13.19
C VAL A 73 6.54 6.21 14.68
N ILE A 74 6.90 5.12 15.35
CA ILE A 74 7.16 5.09 16.80
C ILE A 74 8.59 4.69 17.18
N GLY A 75 9.42 4.25 16.22
CA GLY A 75 10.81 3.87 16.46
C GLY A 75 11.61 3.70 15.17
N GLY A 76 12.94 3.60 15.29
CA GLY A 76 13.86 3.53 14.16
C GLY A 76 14.48 4.89 13.84
N ASP A 77 14.40 5.32 12.57
CA ASP A 77 14.90 6.62 12.11
C ASP A 77 14.34 7.79 12.94
N ALA A 78 15.24 8.49 13.65
CA ALA A 78 14.90 9.57 14.57
C ALA A 78 14.19 10.76 13.90
N GLU A 79 14.46 11.04 12.62
CA GLU A 79 13.80 12.12 11.90
C GLU A 79 12.36 11.79 11.52
N MET A 80 11.99 10.51 11.58
CA MET A 80 10.67 10.02 11.21
C MET A 80 9.77 9.80 12.41
N ILE A 81 10.31 9.57 13.61
CA ILE A 81 9.54 9.33 14.83
C ILE A 81 8.50 10.44 15.05
N GLY A 82 7.25 10.04 15.27
CA GLY A 82 6.10 10.92 15.46
C GLY A 82 5.38 11.34 14.17
N LYS A 83 5.97 11.11 12.98
CA LYS A 83 5.31 11.41 11.72
C LYS A 83 4.21 10.39 11.41
N GLU A 84 3.11 10.89 10.88
CA GLU A 84 2.05 10.09 10.27
C GLU A 84 2.45 9.76 8.83
N VAL A 85 2.30 8.50 8.43
CA VAL A 85 2.79 7.99 7.15
C VAL A 85 1.80 7.06 6.47
N ILE A 86 1.88 7.02 5.15
CA ILE A 86 1.37 5.94 4.30
C ILE A 86 2.58 5.07 3.93
N ILE A 87 2.43 3.75 4.05
CA ILE A 87 3.43 2.79 3.58
C ILE A 87 3.06 2.41 2.14
N PRO A 88 3.90 2.65 1.12
CA PRO A 88 3.63 2.17 -0.22
C PRO A 88 3.42 0.66 -0.24
N ALA A 89 2.41 0.19 -0.96
CA ALA A 89 2.11 -1.24 -1.08
C ALA A 89 3.32 -2.04 -1.60
N VAL A 90 4.12 -1.42 -2.48
CA VAL A 90 5.32 -2.00 -3.06
C VAL A 90 6.47 -1.01 -2.95
N MET A 91 7.51 -1.38 -2.20
CA MET A 91 8.69 -0.57 -1.95
C MET A 91 9.88 -1.08 -2.77
N PRO A 92 10.36 -0.35 -3.79
CA PRO A 92 11.50 -0.76 -4.60
C PRO A 92 12.83 -0.66 -3.84
N CYS A 93 13.85 -1.42 -4.26
CA CYS A 93 15.19 -1.32 -3.66
C CYS A 93 15.95 -0.02 -4.01
N ASN A 94 15.50 0.74 -5.03
CA ASN A 94 16.08 2.01 -5.50
C ASN A 94 17.53 1.98 -6.03
N GLU A 95 18.22 0.83 -6.00
CA GLU A 95 19.63 0.71 -6.39
C GLU A 95 19.88 -0.13 -7.65
N CYS A 96 18.93 -1.01 -8.02
CA CYS A 96 19.08 -1.91 -9.16
C CYS A 96 18.90 -1.19 -10.51
N PRO A 97 19.35 -1.78 -11.64
CA PRO A 97 19.23 -1.16 -12.96
C PRO A 97 17.79 -0.78 -13.35
N ILE A 98 16.80 -1.57 -12.94
CA ILE A 98 15.38 -1.30 -13.18
C ILE A 98 14.93 -0.02 -12.44
N CYS A 99 15.33 0.13 -11.17
CA CYS A 99 15.04 1.33 -10.39
C CYS A 99 15.74 2.56 -10.96
N LYS A 100 17.02 2.43 -11.32
CA LYS A 100 17.82 3.51 -11.93
C LYS A 100 17.25 3.99 -13.27
N ALA A 101 16.52 3.12 -13.98
CA ALA A 101 15.79 3.48 -15.20
C ALA A 101 14.40 4.11 -14.93
N GLY A 102 14.09 4.49 -13.68
CA GLY A 102 12.80 5.08 -13.30
C GLY A 102 11.64 4.09 -13.26
N ARG A 103 11.92 2.77 -13.28
CA ARG A 103 10.90 1.70 -13.31
C ARG A 103 10.83 0.93 -12.00
N GLY A 104 10.93 1.62 -10.87
CA GLY A 104 10.93 1.02 -9.53
C GLY A 104 9.72 0.09 -9.28
N ASN A 105 8.57 0.37 -9.89
CA ASN A 105 7.38 -0.48 -9.86
C ASN A 105 7.55 -1.88 -10.48
N ARG A 106 8.70 -2.17 -11.10
CA ARG A 106 9.08 -3.48 -11.64
C ARG A 106 10.32 -4.07 -10.96
N CYS A 107 10.68 -3.55 -9.80
CA CYS A 107 11.87 -3.97 -9.09
C CYS A 107 11.75 -5.44 -8.64
N LEU A 108 12.73 -6.26 -9.01
CA LEU A 108 12.76 -7.67 -8.60
C LEU A 108 13.14 -7.87 -7.12
N ASN A 109 13.75 -6.85 -6.51
CA ASN A 109 14.12 -6.81 -5.09
C ASN A 109 13.13 -5.97 -4.27
N GLN A 110 11.88 -5.83 -4.74
CA GLN A 110 10.86 -5.05 -4.04
C GLN A 110 10.35 -5.74 -2.78
N LYS A 111 9.99 -4.92 -1.79
CA LYS A 111 9.38 -5.33 -0.54
C LYS A 111 7.89 -4.97 -0.55
N MET A 112 7.03 -5.93 -0.26
CA MET A 112 5.59 -5.76 -0.18
C MET A 112 5.08 -6.34 1.16
N PRO A 113 4.47 -5.53 2.03
CA PRO A 113 3.76 -6.02 3.21
C PRO A 113 2.73 -7.07 2.82
N GLY A 114 2.64 -8.15 3.60
CA GLY A 114 1.74 -9.25 3.31
C GLY A 114 2.12 -10.11 2.11
N ASN A 115 3.37 -10.04 1.64
CA ASN A 115 3.84 -10.89 0.57
C ASN A 115 5.34 -11.24 0.64
N SER A 116 6.24 -10.23 0.67
CA SER A 116 7.69 -10.43 0.48
C SER A 116 8.59 -9.86 1.58
N ILE A 117 8.02 -9.53 2.75
CA ILE A 117 8.77 -9.05 3.92
C ILE A 117 8.73 -10.02 5.09
N GLY A 118 8.88 -11.32 4.81
CA GLY A 118 8.73 -12.37 5.82
C GLY A 118 7.25 -12.59 6.16
N ILE A 119 6.94 -12.79 7.44
CA ILE A 119 5.58 -13.10 7.91
C ILE A 119 4.70 -11.86 8.15
N TYR A 120 5.22 -10.66 7.85
CA TYR A 120 4.64 -9.38 8.28
C TYR A 120 3.77 -8.71 7.21
N GLY A 121 2.68 -8.10 7.64
CA GLY A 121 1.73 -7.38 6.80
C GLY A 121 0.85 -6.44 7.63
N GLY A 122 -0.01 -5.72 6.94
CA GLY A 122 -0.82 -4.62 7.45
C GLY A 122 -1.96 -5.03 8.38
N PHE A 123 -2.39 -6.28 8.38
CA PHE A 123 -3.36 -6.80 9.35
C PHE A 123 -2.75 -7.06 10.74
N SER A 124 -1.86 -6.14 11.15
CA SER A 124 -1.10 -6.13 12.39
C SER A 124 -1.34 -4.85 13.18
N SER A 125 -1.00 -4.87 14.47
CA SER A 125 -0.90 -3.66 15.30
C SER A 125 0.30 -2.78 14.93
N HIS A 126 1.40 -3.38 14.49
CA HIS A 126 2.65 -2.71 14.14
C HIS A 126 3.32 -3.41 12.97
N ILE A 127 4.20 -2.70 12.28
CA ILE A 127 5.02 -3.26 11.21
C ILE A 127 6.37 -2.55 11.15
N VAL A 128 7.43 -3.30 10.86
CA VAL A 128 8.76 -2.74 10.58
C VAL A 128 8.98 -2.74 9.08
N VAL A 129 9.31 -1.58 8.53
CA VAL A 129 9.49 -1.37 7.08
C VAL A 129 10.68 -0.46 6.82
N PRO A 130 11.26 -0.49 5.61
CA PRO A 130 12.26 0.51 5.20
C PRO A 130 11.73 1.93 5.35
N THR A 131 12.57 2.85 5.81
CA THR A 131 12.23 4.27 5.87
C THR A 131 12.09 4.88 4.48
N ALA A 132 12.93 4.41 3.54
CA ALA A 132 12.98 4.93 2.18
C ALA A 132 11.65 4.69 1.44
N GLY A 133 11.04 5.77 0.96
CA GLY A 133 9.79 5.73 0.21
C GLY A 133 8.52 5.90 1.04
N LEU A 134 8.62 6.02 2.37
CA LEU A 134 7.45 6.34 3.19
C LEU A 134 6.90 7.72 2.84
N CYS A 135 5.58 7.80 2.68
CA CYS A 135 4.90 9.03 2.32
C CYS A 135 4.39 9.72 3.59
N VAL A 136 5.03 10.82 3.98
CA VAL A 136 4.62 11.61 5.16
C VAL A 136 3.31 12.34 4.87
N ILE A 137 2.34 12.18 5.77
CA ILE A 137 1.08 12.93 5.75
C ILE A 137 1.33 14.24 6.51
N ALA A 138 1.58 15.32 5.78
CA ALA A 138 1.89 16.62 6.38
C ALA A 138 0.66 17.26 7.06
N ASN A 139 -0.55 17.02 6.54
CA ASN A 139 -1.79 17.53 7.10
C ASN A 139 -2.96 16.60 6.75
N ARG A 140 -3.55 15.95 7.76
CA ARG A 140 -4.76 15.13 7.60
C ARG A 140 -6.07 15.84 7.96
N GLY A 141 -6.00 17.09 8.42
CA GLY A 141 -7.12 17.81 9.01
C GLY A 141 -7.78 16.97 10.11
N GLU A 142 -9.11 16.85 10.05
CA GLU A 142 -9.90 16.06 11.01
C GLU A 142 -10.09 14.59 10.59
N ARG A 143 -9.59 14.19 9.41
CA ARG A 143 -9.82 12.83 8.90
C ARG A 143 -9.06 11.81 9.74
N PRO A 144 -9.66 10.65 10.06
CA PRO A 144 -8.94 9.57 10.73
C PRO A 144 -7.73 9.12 9.89
N LEU A 145 -6.60 8.88 10.56
CA LEU A 145 -5.37 8.43 9.88
C LEU A 145 -5.60 7.14 9.09
N SER A 146 -6.43 6.22 9.61
CA SER A 146 -6.82 4.98 8.95
C SER A 146 -7.44 5.17 7.56
N HIS A 147 -8.09 6.31 7.28
CA HIS A 147 -8.70 6.57 5.96
C HIS A 147 -7.65 6.80 4.87
N TYR A 148 -6.39 7.06 5.23
CA TYR A 148 -5.30 7.24 4.27
C TYR A 148 -4.69 5.91 3.83
N ALA A 149 -5.03 4.80 4.48
CA ALA A 149 -4.41 3.49 4.23
C ALA A 149 -4.63 3.01 2.78
N VAL A 150 -5.85 3.17 2.28
CA VAL A 150 -6.27 2.81 0.91
C VAL A 150 -5.56 3.60 -0.19
N ILE A 151 -4.92 4.73 0.15
CA ILE A 151 -4.15 5.50 -0.83
C ILE A 151 -2.96 4.68 -1.33
N ALA A 152 -2.38 3.82 -0.49
CA ALA A 152 -1.18 3.06 -0.80
C ALA A 152 -1.30 2.15 -2.04
N ASP A 153 -2.52 1.70 -2.37
CA ASP A 153 -2.81 0.87 -3.55
C ASP A 153 -4.05 1.36 -4.29
N ALA A 154 -5.26 1.30 -3.69
CA ALA A 154 -6.51 1.61 -4.39
C ALA A 154 -6.54 2.99 -5.08
N ALA A 155 -5.82 4.00 -4.57
CA ALA A 155 -5.70 5.31 -5.24
C ALA A 155 -4.45 5.46 -6.12
N THR A 156 -3.28 4.97 -5.68
CA THR A 156 -2.01 5.12 -6.41
C THR A 156 -1.94 4.22 -7.65
N THR A 157 -2.53 3.03 -7.62
CA THR A 157 -2.61 2.10 -8.76
C THR A 157 -3.35 2.72 -9.95
N PRO A 158 -4.59 3.24 -9.83
CA PRO A 158 -5.25 3.90 -10.94
C PRO A 158 -4.60 5.23 -11.32
N TYR A 159 -3.98 5.96 -10.38
CA TYR A 159 -3.18 7.14 -10.70
C TYR A 159 -2.02 6.79 -11.64
N GLN A 160 -1.25 5.75 -11.32
CA GLN A 160 -0.16 5.27 -12.17
C GLN A 160 -0.68 4.79 -13.54
N ALA A 161 -1.86 4.15 -13.59
CA ALA A 161 -2.49 3.77 -14.85
C ALA A 161 -2.84 5.01 -15.71
N ALA A 162 -3.39 6.06 -15.09
CA ALA A 162 -3.73 7.31 -15.77
C ALA A 162 -2.49 8.03 -16.34
N ILE A 163 -1.40 8.09 -15.56
CA ILE A 163 -0.12 8.66 -16.02
C ILE A 163 0.46 7.84 -17.18
N ARG A 164 0.38 6.50 -17.10
CA ARG A 164 0.85 5.62 -18.19
C ARG A 164 -0.01 5.70 -19.44
N ALA A 165 -1.28 6.03 -19.29
CA ALA A 165 -2.18 6.34 -20.39
C ALA A 165 -2.00 7.79 -20.90
N GLU A 166 -1.08 8.55 -20.28
CA GLU A 166 -0.76 9.93 -20.65
C GLU A 166 -1.98 10.85 -20.60
N LEU A 167 -2.89 10.59 -19.65
CA LEU A 167 -4.12 11.36 -19.48
C LEU A 167 -3.88 12.81 -19.07
N ASP A 168 -2.66 13.14 -18.61
CA ASP A 168 -2.21 14.50 -18.34
C ASP A 168 -1.78 15.26 -19.61
N LYS A 169 -1.81 14.63 -20.79
CA LYS A 169 -1.42 15.24 -22.06
C LYS A 169 -2.64 15.73 -22.84
N PRO A 170 -2.53 16.89 -23.52
CA PRO A 170 -3.64 17.47 -24.27
C PRO A 170 -3.75 16.86 -25.67
N TYR A 171 -4.04 15.56 -25.77
CA TYR A 171 -4.22 14.90 -27.08
C TYR A 171 -5.44 15.42 -27.84
N PHE A 172 -6.51 15.77 -27.13
CA PHE A 172 -7.71 16.36 -27.68
C PHE A 172 -8.00 17.71 -27.02
N PRO A 173 -8.45 18.73 -27.79
CA PRO A 173 -8.75 20.07 -27.25
C PRO A 173 -9.76 20.07 -26.11
N ASP A 174 -10.77 19.18 -26.17
CA ASP A 174 -11.83 19.09 -25.18
C ASP A 174 -11.53 18.07 -24.06
N GLY A 175 -10.37 17.43 -24.10
CA GLY A 175 -9.97 16.33 -23.21
C GLY A 175 -10.38 14.94 -23.69
N ASP A 176 -9.81 13.91 -23.06
CA ASP A 176 -10.05 12.51 -23.42
C ASP A 176 -11.43 11.99 -22.99
N LEU A 177 -11.94 11.01 -23.74
CA LEU A 177 -13.02 10.13 -23.28
C LEU A 177 -12.38 8.92 -22.58
N VAL A 178 -12.65 8.76 -21.29
CA VAL A 178 -12.11 7.65 -20.50
C VAL A 178 -13.21 6.64 -20.19
N ILE A 179 -12.93 5.35 -20.43
CA ILE A 179 -13.83 4.24 -20.08
C ILE A 179 -13.25 3.53 -18.85
N VAL A 180 -14.04 3.39 -17.79
CA VAL A 180 -13.66 2.69 -16.56
C VAL A 180 -14.55 1.47 -16.38
N THR A 181 -13.98 0.28 -16.51
CA THR A 181 -14.65 -1.01 -16.23
C THR A 181 -14.44 -1.42 -14.77
N GLY A 182 -15.51 -1.77 -14.07
CA GLY A 182 -15.50 -2.00 -12.61
C GLY A 182 -15.45 -0.69 -11.82
N ALA A 183 -16.17 0.33 -12.28
CA ALA A 183 -16.15 1.71 -11.76
C ALA A 183 -16.62 1.86 -10.30
N GLY A 184 -17.44 0.95 -9.79
CA GLY A 184 -17.89 0.84 -8.40
C GLY A 184 -16.94 0.04 -7.50
N GLY A 185 -15.93 -0.62 -8.07
CA GLY A 185 -14.88 -1.29 -7.30
C GLY A 185 -13.93 -0.31 -6.60
N GLY A 186 -13.09 -0.83 -5.71
CA GLY A 186 -12.13 -0.02 -4.92
C GLY A 186 -11.21 0.84 -5.80
N VAL A 187 -10.55 0.24 -6.79
CA VAL A 187 -9.70 0.95 -7.76
C VAL A 187 -10.52 1.79 -8.74
N GLY A 188 -11.64 1.26 -9.25
CA GLY A 188 -12.46 1.93 -10.26
C GLY A 188 -13.07 3.24 -9.76
N THR A 189 -13.46 3.30 -8.49
CA THR A 189 -14.01 4.51 -7.87
C THR A 189 -12.97 5.63 -7.83
N TYR A 190 -11.71 5.30 -7.52
CA TYR A 190 -10.61 6.26 -7.60
C TYR A 190 -10.26 6.61 -9.04
N MET A 191 -10.21 5.64 -9.96
CA MET A 191 -9.93 5.90 -11.37
C MET A 191 -10.93 6.88 -11.99
N THR A 192 -12.21 6.75 -11.69
CA THR A 192 -13.26 7.68 -12.15
C THR A 192 -12.97 9.11 -11.72
N GLN A 193 -12.62 9.31 -10.45
CA GLN A 193 -12.32 10.62 -9.89
C GLN A 193 -11.00 11.18 -10.44
N ILE A 194 -9.95 10.36 -10.50
CA ILE A 194 -8.63 10.71 -11.02
C ILE A 194 -8.74 11.12 -12.48
N ALA A 195 -9.44 10.35 -13.30
CA ALA A 195 -9.64 10.67 -14.71
C ALA A 195 -10.26 12.06 -14.88
N LYS A 196 -11.30 12.36 -14.10
CA LYS A 196 -11.95 13.67 -14.17
C LYS A 196 -11.03 14.79 -13.68
N ALA A 197 -10.28 14.57 -12.59
CA ALA A 197 -9.33 15.53 -12.05
C ALA A 197 -8.15 15.81 -12.99
N MET A 198 -7.77 14.84 -13.82
CA MET A 198 -6.69 14.97 -14.82
C MET A 198 -7.16 15.62 -16.12
N GLY A 199 -8.43 16.02 -16.23
CA GLY A 199 -8.92 16.78 -17.39
C GLY A 199 -9.67 15.95 -18.42
N ALA A 200 -10.06 14.70 -18.10
CA ALA A 200 -10.94 13.95 -18.98
C ALA A 200 -12.24 14.72 -19.26
N ARG A 201 -12.61 14.78 -20.54
CA ARG A 201 -13.86 15.39 -21.00
C ARG A 201 -15.05 14.70 -20.36
N ALA A 202 -15.05 13.37 -20.47
CA ALA A 202 -16.08 12.49 -19.96
C ALA A 202 -15.44 11.19 -19.43
N VAL A 203 -16.07 10.64 -18.40
CA VAL A 203 -15.76 9.32 -17.85
C VAL A 203 -17.01 8.46 -18.01
N VAL A 204 -16.88 7.36 -18.76
CA VAL A 204 -17.94 6.37 -18.96
C VAL A 204 -17.68 5.21 -18.01
N ALA A 205 -18.55 5.06 -17.02
CA ALA A 205 -18.49 3.99 -16.04
C ALA A 205 -19.23 2.74 -16.56
N ILE A 206 -18.61 1.57 -16.42
CA ILE A 206 -19.19 0.26 -16.71
C ILE A 206 -19.08 -0.60 -15.45
N ASP A 207 -20.21 -1.11 -14.95
CA ASP A 207 -20.29 -1.99 -13.78
C ASP A 207 -21.49 -2.96 -13.85
N ILE A 208 -21.58 -3.91 -12.91
CA ILE A 208 -22.65 -4.92 -12.79
C ILE A 208 -23.63 -4.64 -11.66
#